data_AF-A0A4V1N166-F1
#
_entry.id   AF-A0A4V1N166-F1
#
_cell.length_a   1.000
_cell.length_b   1.000
_cell.length_c   1.000
_cell.angle_alpha   90.00
_cell.angle_beta   90.00
_cell.angle_gamma   90.00
#
_symmetry.space_group_name_H-M   'P 1'
#
loop_
_entity.id
_entity.type
_entity.pdbx_description
1 polymer ?
#
loop_
_entity_poly.entity_id
_entity_poly.type
_entity_poly.pdbx_seq_one_letter_code
_entity_poly.pdbx_strand_id
1 'polypeptide(L)'
;MALTLTVLACGAPARAQDVPPATSPAPEPAPQESAAGPQVQTLEEVHALPPEEEALDLYRFKNPVQVESGGPIGGRFSEPPSPKQISEGGGYVMYGINKAIGAAAKGLQKIPGVRDQVQSAVARPPPELTEEQRQRLLRACGAQGDACAAAMPVP
;
A
#
# COMPACT_ATOMS: atom_id res chain seq x y z
N MET A 1 45.19 -15.30 -36.35
CA MET A 1 45.99 -15.15 -35.10
C MET A 1 45.06 -15.33 -33.93
N ALA A 2 45.15 -16.48 -33.26
CA ALA A 2 44.47 -16.73 -32.01
C ALA A 2 45.30 -16.13 -30.87
N LEU A 3 44.67 -15.45 -29.92
CA LEU A 3 45.22 -15.30 -28.58
C LEU A 3 44.09 -15.49 -27.57
N THR A 4 43.97 -16.72 -27.12
CA THR A 4 43.24 -17.13 -25.93
C THR A 4 43.99 -16.64 -24.69
N LEU A 5 43.29 -16.00 -23.75
CA LEU A 5 43.76 -15.91 -22.37
C LEU A 5 42.58 -16.19 -21.43
N THR A 6 42.65 -17.37 -20.83
CA THR A 6 41.76 -17.89 -19.78
C THR A 6 42.32 -17.50 -18.42
N VAL A 7 41.50 -17.70 -17.35
CA VAL A 7 41.83 -17.74 -15.90
C VAL A 7 41.44 -16.42 -15.19
N LEU A 8 40.65 -16.34 -14.12
CA LEU A 8 40.44 -17.25 -12.97
C LEU A 8 39.05 -16.99 -12.33
N ALA A 9 38.36 -18.06 -11.94
CA ALA A 9 37.14 -18.01 -11.14
C ALA A 9 37.47 -17.96 -9.64
N CYS A 10 36.70 -17.21 -8.85
CA CYS A 10 36.58 -17.45 -7.42
C CYS A 10 35.13 -17.16 -7.00
N GLY A 11 34.37 -18.23 -6.79
CA GLY A 11 33.00 -18.19 -6.28
C GLY A 11 32.97 -18.59 -4.81
N ALA A 12 32.11 -17.93 -4.03
CA ALA A 12 31.70 -18.39 -2.72
C ALA A 12 30.22 -18.01 -2.49
N PRO A 13 29.30 -18.98 -2.36
CA PRO A 13 27.99 -18.72 -1.77
C PRO A 13 28.01 -19.11 -0.28
N ALA A 14 27.72 -18.14 0.58
CA ALA A 14 27.43 -18.36 1.99
C ALA A 14 26.13 -19.17 2.14
N ARG A 15 26.16 -20.24 2.94
CA ARG A 15 24.98 -21.03 3.31
C ARG A 15 24.47 -20.58 4.67
N ALA A 16 23.23 -20.09 4.73
CA ALA A 16 22.48 -19.93 5.96
C ALA A 16 22.06 -21.31 6.48
N GLN A 17 22.22 -21.55 7.78
CA GLN A 17 21.74 -22.75 8.47
C GLN A 17 20.35 -22.47 9.04
N ASP A 18 19.38 -23.31 8.66
CA ASP A 18 18.06 -23.39 9.27
C ASP A 18 18.15 -23.99 10.69
N VAL A 19 17.39 -23.42 11.63
CA VAL A 19 17.22 -23.91 13.00
C VAL A 19 15.84 -24.57 13.10
N PRO A 20 15.70 -25.82 13.59
CA PRO A 20 14.39 -26.41 13.84
C PRO A 20 13.81 -25.94 15.19
N PRO A 21 12.47 -25.77 15.32
CA PRO A 21 11.86 -25.46 16.61
C PRO A 21 11.75 -26.69 17.51
N ALA A 22 11.95 -26.45 18.81
CA ALA A 22 11.85 -27.44 19.88
C ALA A 22 10.37 -27.74 20.22
N THR A 23 10.05 -29.04 20.36
CA THR A 23 8.78 -29.56 20.88
C THR A 23 8.70 -29.39 22.39
N SER A 24 7.60 -28.86 22.90
CA SER A 24 7.26 -28.82 24.34
C SER A 24 6.15 -29.85 24.64
N PRO A 25 6.23 -30.61 25.75
CA PRO A 25 5.22 -31.62 26.10
C PRO A 25 4.04 -31.04 26.89
N ALA A 26 2.88 -31.71 26.78
CA ALA A 26 1.61 -31.36 27.41
C ALA A 26 1.56 -31.70 28.93
N PRO A 27 0.73 -31.02 29.74
CA PRO A 27 0.61 -31.27 31.18
C PRO A 27 -0.42 -32.35 31.56
N GLU A 28 -0.08 -33.13 32.60
CA GLU A 28 -0.94 -34.10 33.31
C GLU A 28 -1.98 -33.41 34.23
N PRO A 29 -3.14 -34.04 34.52
CA PRO A 29 -4.14 -33.49 35.43
C PRO A 29 -3.90 -33.85 36.90
N ALA A 30 -4.28 -32.95 37.82
CA ALA A 30 -4.19 -33.13 39.26
C ALA A 30 -5.53 -33.64 39.90
N PRO A 31 -5.51 -34.23 41.11
CA PRO A 31 -6.62 -34.99 41.69
C PRO A 31 -7.70 -34.14 42.38
N GLN A 32 -8.91 -34.65 42.37
CA GLN A 32 -10.12 -34.06 42.96
C GLN A 32 -10.12 -34.19 44.50
N GLU A 33 -10.37 -33.09 45.21
CA GLU A 33 -10.55 -33.07 46.67
C GLU A 33 -12.03 -32.90 47.01
N SER A 34 -12.55 -33.86 47.77
CA SER A 34 -13.96 -33.99 48.17
C SER A 34 -14.12 -33.44 49.58
N ALA A 35 -14.93 -32.39 49.75
CA ALA A 35 -15.30 -31.86 51.07
C ALA A 35 -16.83 -31.76 51.17
N ALA A 36 -17.41 -32.62 52.01
CA ALA A 36 -18.83 -32.73 52.28
C ALA A 36 -19.36 -31.52 53.09
N GLY A 37 -20.25 -30.75 52.47
CA GLY A 37 -21.13 -29.76 53.08
C GLY A 37 -22.61 -30.08 52.79
N PRO A 38 -23.57 -29.35 53.40
CA PRO A 38 -25.00 -29.60 53.24
C PRO A 38 -25.39 -29.59 51.75
N GLN A 39 -26.16 -30.60 51.31
CA GLN A 39 -26.62 -30.74 49.91
C GLN A 39 -27.58 -29.59 49.54
N VAL A 40 -27.00 -28.46 49.15
CA VAL A 40 -27.68 -27.41 48.40
C VAL A 40 -27.89 -27.97 46.99
N GLN A 41 -29.13 -28.02 46.52
CA GLN A 41 -29.40 -28.30 45.10
C GLN A 41 -28.95 -27.08 44.30
N THR A 42 -27.65 -27.02 43.99
CA THR A 42 -27.15 -26.13 42.95
C THR A 42 -27.63 -26.66 41.62
N LEU A 43 -28.17 -25.79 40.77
CA LEU A 43 -28.43 -26.13 39.37
C LEU A 43 -27.15 -26.71 38.76
N GLU A 44 -27.31 -27.71 37.89
CA GLU A 44 -26.21 -28.33 37.15
C GLU A 44 -25.41 -27.24 36.39
N GLU A 45 -24.09 -27.36 36.36
CA GLU A 45 -23.22 -26.41 35.68
C GLU A 45 -23.45 -26.50 34.15
N VAL A 46 -24.10 -25.46 33.60
CA VAL A 46 -24.33 -25.35 32.15
C VAL A 46 -23.07 -24.82 31.50
N HIS A 47 -22.29 -25.71 30.89
CA HIS A 47 -21.16 -25.31 30.06
C HIS A 47 -21.64 -24.87 28.67
N ALA A 48 -21.32 -23.64 28.29
CA ALA A 48 -21.48 -23.20 26.91
C ALA A 48 -20.44 -23.93 26.06
N LEU A 49 -20.89 -24.86 25.21
CA LEU A 49 -20.02 -25.40 24.17
C LEU A 49 -19.75 -24.28 23.15
N PRO A 50 -18.47 -23.99 22.84
CA PRO A 50 -18.17 -23.10 21.73
C PRO A 50 -18.77 -23.69 20.46
N PRO A 51 -19.35 -22.87 19.57
CA PRO A 51 -19.80 -23.35 18.27
C PRO A 51 -18.63 -23.99 17.53
N GLU A 52 -18.88 -25.05 16.77
CA GLU A 52 -17.82 -25.64 15.95
C GLU A 52 -17.31 -24.59 14.95
N GLU A 53 -16.08 -24.12 15.18
CA GLU A 53 -15.41 -23.21 14.28
C GLU A 53 -14.89 -24.01 13.09
N GLU A 54 -15.52 -23.80 11.93
CA GLU A 54 -14.95 -24.26 10.66
C GLU A 54 -13.55 -23.64 10.52
N ALA A 55 -12.53 -24.49 10.27
CA ALA A 55 -11.15 -24.04 10.17
C ALA A 55 -11.05 -22.93 9.11
N LEU A 56 -10.78 -21.71 9.57
CA LEU A 56 -10.74 -20.52 8.71
C LEU A 56 -9.61 -20.67 7.69
N ASP A 57 -9.97 -21.13 6.48
CA ASP A 57 -9.03 -21.28 5.38
C ASP A 57 -8.65 -19.91 4.84
N LEU A 58 -7.54 -19.38 5.36
CA LEU A 58 -6.95 -18.09 4.98
C LEU A 58 -6.59 -18.01 3.49
N TYR A 59 -6.47 -19.16 2.80
CA TYR A 59 -6.12 -19.20 1.38
C TYR A 59 -7.33 -19.33 0.45
N ARG A 60 -8.52 -19.59 1.00
CA ARG A 60 -9.78 -19.60 0.25
C ARG A 60 -10.21 -18.20 -0.19
N PHE A 61 -9.82 -17.17 0.56
CA PHE A 61 -10.16 -15.79 0.23
C PHE A 61 -9.37 -15.30 -0.98
N LYS A 62 -10.04 -15.18 -2.12
CA LYS A 62 -9.52 -14.48 -3.31
C LYS A 62 -9.93 -13.01 -3.22
N ASN A 63 -8.96 -12.11 -3.06
CA ASN A 63 -9.24 -10.67 -3.11
C ASN A 63 -9.80 -10.32 -4.50
N PRO A 64 -11.08 -9.90 -4.61
CA PRO A 64 -11.70 -9.59 -5.89
C PRO A 64 -11.13 -8.30 -6.51
N VAL A 65 -10.42 -7.49 -5.72
CA VAL A 65 -9.77 -6.27 -6.19
C VAL A 65 -8.36 -6.61 -6.63
N GLN A 66 -8.17 -6.70 -7.94
CA GLN A 66 -6.83 -6.69 -8.52
C GLN A 66 -6.30 -5.26 -8.47
N VAL A 67 -5.41 -5.00 -7.51
CA VAL A 67 -4.72 -3.71 -7.43
C VAL A 67 -3.78 -3.63 -8.61
N GLU A 68 -4.11 -2.81 -9.61
CA GLU A 68 -3.17 -2.55 -10.70
C GLU A 68 -1.86 -2.01 -10.09
N SER A 69 -0.75 -2.58 -10.54
CA SER A 69 0.60 -2.16 -10.15
C SER A 69 0.85 -0.74 -10.67
N GLY A 70 0.36 0.26 -9.94
CA GLY A 70 0.34 1.64 -10.42
C GLY A 70 -0.78 2.48 -9.85
N GLY A 71 -1.07 2.36 -8.55
CA GLY A 71 -2.00 3.28 -7.86
C GLY A 71 -1.63 4.76 -8.07
N PRO A 72 -2.42 5.72 -7.56
CA PRO A 72 -2.24 7.15 -7.86
C PRO A 72 -0.84 7.73 -7.52
N ILE A 73 -0.05 7.00 -6.73
CA ILE A 73 1.34 7.32 -6.38
C ILE A 73 2.36 6.75 -7.40
N GLY A 74 2.03 5.64 -8.08
CA GLY A 74 2.94 4.90 -8.97
C GLY A 74 3.42 5.69 -10.18
N GLY A 75 2.65 6.70 -10.64
CA GLY A 75 3.09 7.60 -11.71
C GLY A 75 3.98 8.76 -11.26
N ARG A 76 4.03 9.06 -9.95
CA ARG A 76 4.78 10.20 -9.40
C ARG A 76 6.14 9.80 -8.86
N PHE A 77 6.31 8.54 -8.49
CA PHE A 77 7.55 8.01 -7.97
C PHE A 77 8.05 6.88 -8.87
N SER A 78 9.23 7.07 -9.44
CA SER A 78 9.94 6.04 -10.22
C SER A 78 11.28 5.81 -9.54
N GLU A 79 11.56 4.56 -9.20
CA GLU A 79 12.86 4.15 -8.66
C GLU A 79 13.96 4.58 -9.66
N PRO A 80 15.03 5.24 -9.21
CA PRO A 80 16.16 5.53 -10.09
C PRO A 80 16.82 4.22 -10.55
N PRO A 81 17.39 4.20 -11.78
CA PRO A 81 18.03 2.99 -12.30
C PRO A 81 19.24 2.60 -11.45
N SER A 82 19.39 1.30 -11.18
CA SER A 82 20.53 0.78 -10.43
C SER A 82 21.84 0.88 -11.23
N PRO A 83 23.01 0.95 -10.58
CA PRO A 83 24.31 0.98 -11.28
C PRO A 83 24.54 -0.22 -12.21
N LYS A 84 24.01 -1.40 -11.83
CA LYS A 84 24.05 -2.60 -12.67
C LYS A 84 23.25 -2.40 -13.96
N GLN A 85 22.01 -1.90 -13.86
CA GLN A 85 21.17 -1.60 -15.02
C GLN A 85 21.79 -0.53 -15.92
N ILE A 86 22.39 0.50 -15.33
CA ILE A 86 23.11 1.53 -16.10
C ILE A 86 24.29 0.89 -16.85
N SER A 87 25.03 -0.01 -16.22
CA SER A 87 26.16 -0.69 -16.84
C SER A 87 25.73 -1.62 -17.99
N GLU A 88 24.65 -2.39 -17.81
CA GLU A 88 24.03 -3.22 -18.84
C GLU A 88 23.51 -2.39 -20.03
N GLY A 89 23.02 -1.18 -19.76
CA GLY A 89 22.51 -0.22 -20.76
C GLY A 89 23.57 0.64 -21.46
N GLY A 90 24.86 0.31 -21.36
CA GLY A 90 25.94 1.08 -22.00
C GLY A 90 26.62 2.13 -21.10
N GLY A 91 26.43 2.04 -19.78
CA GLY A 91 27.10 2.85 -18.77
C GLY A 91 26.50 4.24 -18.56
N TYR A 92 27.14 5.00 -17.66
CA TYR A 92 26.68 6.34 -17.27
C TYR A 92 26.73 7.37 -18.39
N VAL A 93 27.59 7.17 -19.41
CA VAL A 93 27.70 8.09 -20.54
C VAL A 93 26.42 8.04 -21.38
N MET A 94 25.98 6.85 -21.80
CA MET A 94 24.75 6.72 -22.59
C MET A 94 23.52 7.06 -21.78
N TYR A 95 23.47 6.68 -20.50
CA TYR A 95 22.41 7.13 -19.61
C TYR A 95 22.35 8.65 -19.50
N GLY A 96 23.50 9.32 -19.35
CA GLY A 96 23.62 10.77 -19.26
C GLY A 96 23.12 11.48 -20.52
N ILE A 97 23.50 10.99 -21.71
CA ILE A 97 23.03 11.52 -23.00
C ILE A 97 21.52 11.39 -23.12
N ASN A 98 20.95 10.20 -22.88
CA ASN A 98 19.50 9.98 -22.95
C ASN A 98 18.74 10.85 -21.95
N LYS A 99 19.27 11.00 -20.73
CA LYS A 99 18.69 11.85 -19.70
C LYS A 99 18.73 13.33 -20.10
N ALA A 100 19.82 13.79 -20.73
CA ALA A 100 19.95 15.14 -21.23
C ALA A 100 18.95 15.44 -22.35
N ILE A 101 18.77 14.52 -23.30
CA ILE A 101 17.77 14.64 -24.38
C ILE A 101 16.36 14.73 -23.78
N GLY A 102 16.01 13.83 -22.85
CA GLY A 102 14.71 13.85 -22.19
C GLY A 102 14.47 15.13 -21.39
N ALA A 103 15.49 15.68 -20.73
CA ALA A 103 15.40 16.95 -20.02
C ALA A 103 15.21 18.13 -20.98
N ALA A 104 15.89 18.15 -22.11
CA ALA A 104 15.73 19.18 -23.15
C ALA A 104 14.30 19.17 -23.73
N ALA A 105 13.74 17.99 -24.00
CA ALA A 105 12.35 17.86 -24.46
C ALA A 105 11.35 18.42 -23.44
N LYS A 106 11.55 18.14 -22.14
CA LYS A 106 10.75 18.75 -21.06
C LYS A 106 10.94 20.27 -20.96
N GLY A 107 12.14 20.76 -21.24
CA GLY A 107 12.44 22.20 -21.30
C GLY A 107 11.71 22.90 -22.44
N LEU A 108 11.54 22.25 -23.59
CA LEU A 108 10.83 22.80 -24.74
C LEU A 108 9.35 23.10 -24.42
N GLN A 109 8.73 22.28 -23.58
CA GLN A 109 7.35 22.49 -23.08
C GLN A 109 7.22 23.72 -22.18
N LYS A 110 8.33 24.29 -21.68
CA LYS A 110 8.34 25.53 -20.89
C LYS A 110 8.41 26.79 -21.76
N ILE A 111 8.63 26.67 -23.07
CA ILE A 111 8.65 27.82 -23.96
C ILE A 111 7.21 28.32 -24.16
N PRO A 112 6.92 29.61 -23.85
CA PRO A 112 5.58 30.16 -24.04
C PRO A 112 5.18 30.08 -25.51
N GLY A 113 4.00 29.51 -25.77
CA GLY A 113 3.47 29.30 -27.14
C GLY A 113 3.58 27.86 -27.64
N VAL A 114 4.43 27.02 -27.04
CA VAL A 114 4.45 25.58 -27.30
C VAL A 114 3.37 24.91 -26.44
N ARG A 115 2.37 24.31 -27.07
CA ARG A 115 1.30 23.61 -26.35
C ARG A 115 1.77 22.23 -25.89
N ASP A 116 1.59 21.94 -24.61
CA ASP A 116 1.74 20.58 -24.11
C ASP A 116 0.58 19.71 -24.61
N GLN A 117 0.89 18.49 -25.07
CA GLN A 117 -0.12 17.49 -25.42
C GLN A 117 -0.84 16.98 -24.17
N VAL A 118 -0.17 17.00 -23.02
CA VAL A 118 -0.74 16.56 -21.75
C VAL A 118 -1.14 17.79 -20.93
N GLN A 119 -2.44 18.02 -20.82
CA GLN A 119 -2.97 19.06 -19.93
C GLN A 119 -3.07 18.49 -18.51
N SER A 120 -2.38 19.11 -17.55
CA SER A 120 -2.61 18.77 -16.16
C SER A 120 -4.07 19.05 -15.81
N ALA A 121 -4.67 18.18 -15.01
CA ALA A 121 -6.00 18.44 -14.46
C ALA A 121 -5.89 19.61 -13.48
N VAL A 122 -5.97 20.83 -14.00
CA VAL A 122 -6.23 22.02 -13.19
C VAL A 122 -7.71 21.94 -12.81
N ALA A 123 -7.99 22.00 -11.50
CA ALA A 123 -9.36 22.08 -11.04
C ALA A 123 -10.02 23.25 -11.75
N ARG A 124 -11.11 22.97 -12.49
CA ARG A 124 -11.88 24.05 -13.09
C ARG A 124 -12.32 24.96 -11.94
N PRO A 125 -12.17 26.30 -12.08
CA PRO A 125 -12.74 27.19 -11.08
C PRO A 125 -14.22 26.82 -10.90
N PRO A 126 -14.73 26.81 -9.66
CA PRO A 126 -16.13 26.54 -9.43
C PRO A 126 -16.97 27.54 -10.26
N PRO A 127 -18.11 27.11 -10.82
CA PRO A 127 -18.96 28.03 -11.55
C PRO A 127 -19.40 29.16 -10.62
N GLU A 128 -19.42 30.40 -11.13
CA GLU A 128 -19.95 31.54 -10.39
C GLU A 128 -21.42 31.26 -10.00
N LEU A 129 -21.71 31.25 -8.70
CA LEU A 129 -23.09 31.06 -8.24
C LEU A 129 -23.90 32.31 -8.59
N THR A 130 -25.01 32.11 -9.30
CA THR A 130 -26.02 33.16 -9.44
C THR A 130 -26.59 33.53 -8.07
N GLU A 131 -27.11 34.75 -7.93
CA GLU A 131 -27.61 35.25 -6.63
C GLU A 131 -28.72 34.34 -6.05
N GLU A 132 -29.60 33.82 -6.90
CA GLU A 132 -30.63 32.86 -6.48
C GLU A 132 -30.04 31.54 -5.96
N GLN A 133 -28.97 31.05 -6.60
CA GLN A 133 -28.29 29.82 -6.17
C GLN A 133 -27.57 30.04 -4.84
N ARG A 134 -26.97 31.22 -4.64
CA ARG A 134 -26.35 31.63 -3.37
C ARG A 134 -27.37 31.65 -2.24
N GLN A 135 -28.55 32.21 -2.47
CA GLN A 135 -29.63 32.24 -1.48
C GLN A 135 -30.20 30.85 -1.16
N ARG A 136 -30.26 29.93 -2.13
CA ARG A 136 -30.64 28.53 -1.87
C ARG A 136 -29.57 27.81 -1.06
N LEU A 137 -28.29 28.07 -1.34
CA LEU A 137 -27.16 27.52 -0.59
C LEU A 137 -27.17 27.99 0.87
N LEU A 138 -27.39 29.29 1.11
CA LEU A 138 -27.49 29.87 2.46
C LEU A 138 -28.60 29.22 3.28
N ARG A 139 -29.78 29.01 2.67
CA ARG A 139 -30.90 28.31 3.31
C ARG A 139 -30.59 26.83 3.60
N ALA A 140 -29.93 26.14 2.68
CA ALA A 140 -29.53 24.74 2.86
C ALA A 140 -28.44 24.58 3.93
N CYS A 141 -27.47 25.51 3.98
CA CYS A 141 -26.42 25.52 4.98
C CYS A 141 -26.94 25.81 6.39
N GLY A 142 -27.90 26.75 6.53
CA GLY A 142 -28.56 27.01 7.82
C GLY A 142 -29.28 25.79 8.40
N ALA A 143 -29.69 24.84 7.55
CA ALA A 143 -30.30 23.58 7.97
C ALA A 143 -29.29 22.46 8.29
N GLN A 144 -28.03 22.57 7.83
CA GLN A 144 -26.99 21.53 7.98
C GLN A 144 -25.92 21.85 9.03
N GLY A 145 -26.00 23.00 9.70
CA GLY A 145 -25.14 23.37 10.82
C GLY A 145 -23.78 23.98 10.41
N ASP A 146 -22.99 24.35 11.42
CA ASP A 146 -21.85 25.28 11.33
C ASP A 146 -20.73 24.88 10.34
N ALA A 147 -20.64 23.60 9.97
CA ALA A 147 -19.66 23.11 8.99
C ALA A 147 -19.86 23.69 7.58
N CYS A 148 -21.10 24.04 7.23
CA CYS A 148 -21.44 24.58 5.92
C CYS A 148 -21.05 26.07 5.77
N ALA A 149 -21.00 26.81 6.88
CA ALA A 149 -20.55 28.21 6.90
C ALA A 149 -19.03 28.36 6.70
N ALA A 150 -18.23 27.40 7.17
CA ALA A 150 -16.77 27.40 7.01
C ALA A 150 -16.29 27.08 5.58
N ALA A 151 -17.16 26.50 4.74
CA ALA A 151 -16.87 26.17 3.34
C ALA A 151 -17.30 27.26 2.34
N MET A 152 -17.90 28.36 2.82
CA MET A 152 -18.29 29.47 1.95
C MET A 152 -17.07 30.32 1.60
N PRO A 153 -16.81 30.59 0.30
CA PRO A 153 -15.79 31.55 -0.08
C PRO A 153 -16.22 32.95 0.39
N VAL A 154 -15.43 33.52 1.30
CA VAL A 154 -15.54 34.91 1.76
C VAL A 154 -15.08 35.82 0.60
N PRO A 155 -15.75 36.96 0.35
CA PRO A 155 -15.37 37.89 -0.72
C PRO A 155 -13.93 38.42 -0.60
#